data_AF-A0AAD3DA32-F1
#
_entry.id   AF-A0AAD3DA32-F1
#
_cell.length_a   1.000
_cell.length_b   1.000
_cell.length_c   1.000
_cell.angle_alpha   90.00
_cell.angle_beta   90.00
_cell.angle_gamma   90.00
#
_symmetry.space_group_name_H-M   'P 1'
#
loop_
_entity.id
_entity.type
_entity.pdbx_description
1 polymer ?
#
loop_
_entity_poly.entity_id
_entity_poly.type
_entity_poly.pdbx_seq_one_letter_code
_entity_poly.pdbx_strand_id
1 'polypeptide(L)'
;MKVTIVHCWSAPRSRSTALMYSFDARKDTEVIDEPLYRRWLEVNENNVTRPYMKELINGTSHPDFPDAERWSREKLDMNTRIKSCIHSLGDVEHGIVFLKHISKFSTLFDFAKDCEKDFDSLCMDDENISIEHKYLLLVRDPVSMLSSWNRSKDVHAGAVSPDEVGMVNLLSIYSNIQSKASGGDDVAFIESEELASDPAATLEQCCKDLDIPFTEQMLSWPQGPKACDGPWAKWWYHGVHKSSGWSVDTKHTYQTLDPALMGALRVSIGPYNYLKSLTHKHRARGPPPSEIYEDPRNENILVYIGAPGRGRLVPREMASISPWDSSVQGGDACWEGIRVYRNKILSLERHLKRLFKSAKALGFKNVHSKEEVIQAIFKTLAVNGMRDGAHMRLTLTRGEKYTSSMNPNFNVYGTTLIILAEWKPSEGKTTYDNTKGISLITSAIRRNSPSTCDSKVHHNNMINNILPKIQANLAGVEDALMLDLDGFVSETNATNVFMVEDGVLLTPHADACLPGITRATVLEIAKEIGIETEVRRISLAEFHAADEVFTTGTMGELTPVTLIDGRVIGEGVKGPITSRLQEVYKTLPERDGWSTPIPPFE
;
A
#
# COMPACT_ATOMS: atom_id res chain seq x y z
N MET A 1 39.85 4.76 14.50
CA MET A 1 38.95 5.60 13.68
C MET A 1 37.86 4.71 13.10
N LYS A 2 36.58 5.03 13.35
CA LYS A 2 35.46 4.40 12.63
C LYS A 2 35.26 5.13 11.31
N VAL A 3 35.11 4.42 10.20
CA VAL A 3 34.81 5.02 8.89
C VAL A 3 33.51 4.43 8.35
N THR A 4 32.54 5.27 8.05
CA THR A 4 31.32 4.86 7.35
C THR A 4 31.41 5.22 5.87
N ILE A 5 31.41 4.22 5.02
CA ILE A 5 31.35 4.38 3.57
C ILE A 5 29.88 4.38 3.15
N VAL A 6 29.38 5.54 2.73
CA VAL A 6 27.99 5.71 2.29
C VAL A 6 27.91 5.58 0.77
N HIS A 7 27.36 4.47 0.28
CA HIS A 7 27.07 4.25 -1.13
C HIS A 7 25.71 4.85 -1.50
N CYS A 8 25.71 6.10 -1.96
CA CYS A 8 24.50 6.78 -2.42
C CYS A 8 24.20 6.43 -3.88
N TRP A 9 23.25 5.51 -4.08
CA TRP A 9 22.73 5.14 -5.39
C TRP A 9 21.52 5.98 -5.76
N SER A 10 21.60 6.64 -6.90
CA SER A 10 20.53 7.50 -7.38
C SER A 10 20.22 7.22 -8.84
N ALA A 11 18.96 7.40 -9.22
CA ALA A 11 18.66 7.49 -10.64
C ALA A 11 19.14 8.84 -11.21
N PRO A 12 19.34 8.94 -12.54
CA PRO A 12 19.72 10.19 -13.16
C PRO A 12 18.75 11.32 -12.77
N ARG A 13 19.28 12.53 -12.61
CA ARG A 13 18.50 13.73 -12.28
C ARG A 13 17.80 13.67 -10.91
N SER A 14 18.14 12.76 -9.99
CA SER A 14 17.48 12.66 -8.67
C SER A 14 18.00 13.63 -7.59
N ARG A 15 18.48 14.83 -7.93
CA ARG A 15 19.12 15.77 -6.98
C ARG A 15 20.34 15.21 -6.22
N SER A 16 20.91 14.09 -6.66
CA SER A 16 22.07 13.46 -6.01
C SER A 16 23.29 14.36 -5.94
N THR A 17 23.51 15.25 -6.91
CA THR A 17 24.60 16.26 -6.83
C THR A 17 24.40 17.25 -5.69
N ALA A 18 23.17 17.68 -5.41
CA ALA A 18 22.88 18.57 -4.27
C ALA A 18 23.10 17.84 -2.94
N LEU A 19 22.71 16.56 -2.88
CA LEU A 19 22.99 15.70 -1.73
C LEU A 19 24.49 15.46 -1.54
N MET A 20 25.25 15.28 -2.63
CA MET A 20 26.70 15.20 -2.58
C MET A 20 27.32 16.46 -1.97
N TYR A 21 26.84 17.66 -2.35
CA TYR A 21 27.31 18.94 -1.79
C TYR A 21 26.91 19.11 -0.32
N SER A 22 25.77 18.55 0.07
CA SER A 22 25.31 18.50 1.46
C SER A 22 26.24 17.67 2.34
N PHE A 23 26.72 16.52 1.86
CA PHE A 23 27.74 15.72 2.56
C PHE A 23 29.13 16.37 2.52
N ASP A 24 29.54 16.97 1.40
CA ASP A 24 30.80 17.75 1.26
C ASP A 24 30.88 18.95 2.21
N ALA A 25 29.74 19.48 2.66
CA ALA A 25 29.70 20.58 3.61
C ALA A 25 30.10 20.18 5.03
N ARG A 26 30.16 18.88 5.33
CA ARG A 26 30.56 18.37 6.64
C ARG A 26 32.08 18.33 6.77
N LYS A 27 32.58 18.53 7.98
CA LYS A 27 34.04 18.52 8.26
C LYS A 27 34.64 17.12 8.39
N ASP A 28 33.80 16.13 8.67
CA ASP A 28 34.16 14.74 8.90
C ASP A 28 33.94 13.86 7.67
N THR A 29 33.74 14.47 6.50
CA THR A 29 33.29 13.76 5.30
C THR A 29 34.15 14.09 4.08
N GLU A 30 34.56 13.04 3.39
CA GLU A 30 35.17 13.10 2.07
C GLU A 30 34.20 12.56 1.01
N VAL A 31 34.25 13.11 -0.19
CA VAL A 31 33.22 12.87 -1.22
C VAL A 31 33.81 12.45 -2.55
N ILE A 32 33.20 11.43 -3.16
CA ILE A 32 33.60 10.88 -4.46
C ILE A 32 32.42 10.97 -5.44
N ASP A 33 32.61 11.76 -6.50
CA ASP A 33 31.63 11.91 -7.58
C ASP A 33 31.78 10.82 -8.65
N GLU A 34 30.72 10.01 -8.83
CA GLU A 34 30.52 8.96 -9.85
C GLU A 34 31.78 8.14 -10.19
N PRO A 35 32.36 7.38 -9.25
CA PRO A 35 33.64 6.70 -9.46
C PRO A 35 33.63 5.63 -10.56
N LEU A 36 32.44 5.16 -10.95
CA LEU A 36 32.26 4.15 -12.00
C LEU A 36 32.05 4.77 -13.40
N TYR A 37 31.90 6.10 -13.51
CA TYR A 37 31.43 6.71 -14.75
C TYR A 37 32.40 6.58 -15.92
N ARG A 38 33.71 6.78 -15.68
CA ARG A 38 34.74 6.59 -16.72
C ARG A 38 34.71 5.15 -17.25
N ARG A 39 34.68 4.16 -16.35
CA ARG A 39 34.62 2.75 -16.74
C ARG A 39 33.35 2.40 -17.51
N TRP A 40 32.22 3.00 -17.12
CA TRP A 40 30.97 2.86 -17.86
C TRP A 40 31.05 3.42 -19.28
N LEU A 41 31.74 4.56 -19.49
CA LEU A 41 31.98 5.10 -20.83
C LEU A 41 32.88 4.20 -21.68
N GLU A 42 33.91 3.59 -21.09
CA GLU A 42 34.76 2.62 -21.80
C GLU A 42 33.95 1.41 -22.29
N VAL A 43 33.06 0.87 -21.44
CA VAL A 43 32.22 -0.28 -21.80
C VAL A 43 31.15 0.10 -22.83
N ASN A 44 30.72 1.35 -22.87
CA ASN A 44 29.64 1.84 -23.75
C ASN A 44 30.13 2.75 -24.86
N GLU A 45 31.41 2.67 -25.24
CA GLU A 45 32.04 3.63 -26.13
C GLU A 45 31.37 3.77 -27.51
N ASN A 46 30.76 2.68 -27.98
CA ASN A 46 30.09 2.62 -29.27
C ASN A 46 28.60 2.97 -29.21
N ASN A 47 28.03 3.10 -28.01
CA ASN A 47 26.59 3.26 -27.80
C ASN A 47 26.20 4.65 -27.26
N VAL A 48 27.16 5.38 -26.69
CA VAL A 48 26.90 6.67 -26.02
C VAL A 48 27.95 7.69 -26.45
N THR A 49 27.50 8.85 -26.92
CA THR A 49 28.39 9.96 -27.28
C THR A 49 28.29 11.07 -26.23
N ARG A 50 29.43 11.54 -25.72
CA ARG A 50 29.53 12.72 -24.83
C ARG A 50 30.64 13.66 -25.33
N PRO A 51 30.50 14.98 -25.16
CA PRO A 51 31.46 15.95 -25.68
C PRO A 51 32.86 15.84 -25.05
N TYR A 52 32.98 15.28 -23.85
CA TYR A 52 34.21 15.11 -23.09
C TYR A 52 34.71 13.65 -23.01
N MET A 53 34.11 12.76 -23.79
CA MET A 53 34.28 11.32 -23.61
C MET A 53 35.71 10.84 -23.82
N LYS A 54 36.37 11.31 -24.88
CA LYS A 54 37.73 10.90 -25.23
C LYS A 54 38.72 11.35 -24.17
N GLU A 55 38.58 12.58 -23.72
CA GLU A 55 39.37 13.20 -22.68
C GLU A 55 39.23 12.45 -21.36
N LEU A 56 38.00 12.05 -21.00
CA LEU A 56 37.72 11.34 -19.75
C LEU A 56 38.28 9.92 -19.77
N ILE A 57 38.12 9.19 -20.89
CA ILE A 57 38.70 7.85 -21.06
C ILE A 57 40.23 7.94 -21.02
N ASN A 58 40.84 8.94 -21.68
CA ASN A 58 42.29 9.11 -21.71
C ASN A 58 42.86 9.78 -20.43
N GLY A 59 42.02 10.30 -19.55
CA GLY A 59 42.38 11.12 -18.39
C GLY A 59 43.24 12.33 -18.74
N THR A 60 42.95 12.96 -19.88
CA THR A 60 43.62 14.18 -20.35
C THR A 60 42.68 15.37 -20.18
N SER A 61 43.20 16.55 -19.85
CA SER A 61 42.36 17.73 -19.68
C SER A 61 41.64 18.15 -20.96
N HIS A 62 40.37 18.50 -20.85
CA HIS A 62 39.62 19.09 -21.95
C HIS A 62 40.06 20.55 -22.19
N PRO A 63 40.23 21.02 -23.45
CA PRO A 63 40.71 22.38 -23.75
C PRO A 63 39.89 23.49 -23.07
N ASP A 64 38.56 23.34 -23.06
CA ASP A 64 37.67 24.31 -22.42
C ASP A 64 37.53 24.14 -20.90
N PHE A 65 38.19 23.14 -20.30
CA PHE A 65 38.16 22.88 -18.85
C PHE A 65 39.51 22.30 -18.36
N PRO A 66 40.57 23.14 -18.34
CA PRO A 66 41.93 22.70 -18.04
C PRO A 66 42.15 22.51 -16.53
N ASP A 67 41.90 21.30 -16.04
CA ASP A 67 42.13 20.89 -14.63
C ASP A 67 42.78 19.50 -14.59
N ALA A 68 44.07 19.42 -14.95
CA ALA A 68 44.77 18.16 -15.19
C ALA A 68 44.68 17.17 -14.02
N GLU A 69 44.72 17.67 -12.77
CA GLU A 69 44.59 16.84 -11.57
C GLU A 69 43.22 16.15 -11.53
N ARG A 70 42.13 16.89 -11.74
CA ARG A 70 40.77 16.35 -11.76
C ARG A 70 40.56 15.27 -12.82
N TRP A 71 41.12 15.45 -14.02
CA TRP A 71 41.04 14.43 -15.09
C TRP A 71 41.90 13.20 -14.79
N SER A 72 43.08 13.39 -14.22
CA SER A 72 43.99 12.30 -13.88
C SER A 72 43.46 11.42 -12.74
N ARG A 73 42.75 12.02 -11.77
CA ARG A 73 42.11 11.32 -10.65
C ARG A 73 41.11 10.26 -11.12
N GLU A 74 40.39 10.52 -12.21
CA GLU A 74 39.42 9.55 -12.77
C GLU A 74 40.09 8.31 -13.36
N LYS A 75 41.43 8.28 -13.49
CA LYS A 75 42.16 7.05 -13.85
C LYS A 75 42.23 6.01 -12.75
N LEU A 76 42.13 6.46 -11.50
CA LEU A 76 42.19 5.61 -10.33
C LEU A 76 40.90 4.80 -10.21
N ASP A 77 41.02 3.53 -9.83
CA ASP A 77 39.85 2.71 -9.49
C ASP A 77 39.17 3.23 -8.22
N MET A 78 37.93 2.77 -8.00
CA MET A 78 37.10 3.19 -6.88
C MET A 78 37.78 2.94 -5.52
N ASN A 79 38.43 1.79 -5.33
CA ASN A 79 39.00 1.40 -4.05
C ASN A 79 40.23 2.26 -3.72
N THR A 80 41.07 2.55 -4.71
CA THR A 80 42.18 3.49 -4.58
C THR A 80 41.70 4.90 -4.21
N ARG A 81 40.58 5.37 -4.78
CA ARG A 81 40.00 6.68 -4.43
C ARG A 81 39.45 6.70 -3.02
N ILE A 82 38.73 5.66 -2.60
CA ILE A 82 38.23 5.51 -1.23
C ILE A 82 39.38 5.58 -0.23
N LYS A 83 40.48 4.85 -0.47
CA LYS A 83 41.67 4.89 0.40
C LYS A 83 42.24 6.30 0.55
N SER A 84 42.41 7.02 -0.57
CA SER A 84 42.89 8.40 -0.53
C SER A 84 41.97 9.32 0.29
N CYS A 85 40.65 9.13 0.19
CA CYS A 85 39.68 9.84 1.03
C CYS A 85 39.84 9.46 2.51
N ILE A 86 39.99 8.17 2.85
CA ILE A 86 40.18 7.72 4.23
C ILE A 86 41.42 8.37 4.85
N HIS A 87 42.55 8.41 4.13
CA HIS A 87 43.75 9.09 4.61
C HIS A 87 43.57 10.61 4.75
N SER A 88 42.71 11.23 3.93
CA SER A 88 42.47 12.67 3.96
C SER A 88 41.58 13.11 5.13
N LEU A 89 40.80 12.20 5.70
CA LEU A 89 39.96 12.47 6.89
C LEU A 89 40.78 12.84 8.14
N GLY A 90 42.05 12.44 8.20
CA GLY A 90 42.94 12.72 9.34
C GLY A 90 42.48 12.05 10.64
N ASP A 91 42.76 12.69 11.79
CA ASP A 91 42.49 12.16 13.13
C ASP A 91 41.04 12.45 13.59
N VAL A 92 40.05 11.93 12.87
CA VAL A 92 38.65 11.95 13.32
C VAL A 92 38.27 10.66 14.04
N GLU A 93 37.40 10.76 15.06
CA GLU A 93 36.89 9.58 15.77
C GLU A 93 35.99 8.74 14.85
N HIS A 94 35.09 9.42 14.13
CA HIS A 94 34.19 8.85 13.13
C HIS A 94 34.23 9.68 11.85
N GLY A 95 34.77 9.11 10.78
CA GLY A 95 34.84 9.73 9.46
C GLY A 95 33.85 9.12 8.46
N ILE A 96 33.50 9.86 7.42
CA ILE A 96 32.53 9.44 6.41
C ILE A 96 33.16 9.56 5.02
N VAL A 97 32.99 8.54 4.19
CA VAL A 97 33.29 8.62 2.76
C VAL A 97 31.98 8.48 2.00
N PHE A 98 31.52 9.55 1.36
CA PHE A 98 30.27 9.56 0.60
C PHE A 98 30.53 9.36 -0.88
N LEU A 99 29.98 8.27 -1.45
CA LEU A 99 30.10 7.95 -2.86
C LEU A 99 28.78 8.22 -3.56
N LYS A 100 28.77 9.15 -4.51
CA LYS A 100 27.62 9.39 -5.39
C LYS A 100 27.69 8.46 -6.59
N HIS A 101 26.77 7.52 -6.66
CA HIS A 101 26.59 6.60 -7.79
C HIS A 101 25.33 6.91 -8.60
N ILE A 102 25.38 6.60 -9.90
CA ILE A 102 24.20 6.56 -10.75
C ILE A 102 23.83 5.10 -10.99
N SER A 103 22.55 4.77 -10.79
CA SER A 103 22.05 3.39 -10.81
C SER A 103 22.34 2.64 -12.11
N LYS A 104 22.44 3.34 -13.24
CA LYS A 104 22.80 2.73 -14.53
C LYS A 104 24.22 2.16 -14.58
N PHE A 105 25.09 2.53 -13.64
CA PHE A 105 26.45 1.99 -13.53
C PHE A 105 26.51 0.73 -12.67
N SER A 106 25.37 0.27 -12.13
CA SER A 106 25.32 -0.83 -11.15
C SER A 106 25.90 -2.14 -11.65
N THR A 107 25.92 -2.38 -12.96
CA THR A 107 26.49 -3.61 -13.55
C THR A 107 28.01 -3.68 -13.41
N LEU A 108 28.66 -2.56 -13.09
CA LEU A 108 30.11 -2.47 -12.86
C LEU A 108 30.48 -2.57 -11.38
N PHE A 109 29.48 -2.67 -10.49
CA PHE A 109 29.68 -2.77 -9.05
C PHE A 109 29.34 -4.19 -8.59
N ASP A 110 30.36 -4.92 -8.15
CA ASP A 110 30.20 -6.25 -7.57
C ASP A 110 29.93 -6.11 -6.08
N PHE A 111 28.66 -6.13 -5.70
CA PHE A 111 28.26 -5.99 -4.29
C PHE A 111 28.93 -7.03 -3.38
N ALA A 112 29.36 -8.20 -3.89
CA ALA A 112 30.08 -9.19 -3.10
C ALA A 112 31.57 -8.85 -2.93
N LYS A 113 32.26 -8.44 -4.00
CA LYS A 113 33.72 -8.23 -3.98
C LYS A 113 34.12 -6.81 -3.60
N ASP A 114 33.36 -5.82 -4.03
CA ASP A 114 33.65 -4.42 -3.75
C ASP A 114 33.30 -4.04 -2.30
N CYS A 115 32.56 -4.90 -1.58
CA CYS A 115 32.12 -4.67 -0.20
C CYS A 115 32.61 -5.69 0.84
N GLU A 116 33.17 -6.86 0.48
CA GLU A 116 33.61 -7.87 1.47
C GLU A 116 35.02 -8.43 1.21
N LYS A 117 35.82 -8.41 2.28
CA LYS A 117 37.13 -9.04 2.53
C LYS A 117 38.37 -8.53 1.78
N ASP A 118 38.25 -8.03 0.56
CA ASP A 118 39.43 -7.45 -0.12
C ASP A 118 39.74 -6.00 0.33
N PHE A 119 38.81 -5.31 0.99
CA PHE A 119 39.10 -4.00 1.57
C PHE A 119 39.88 -4.10 2.91
N ASP A 120 39.57 -5.11 3.72
CA ASP A 120 40.34 -5.42 4.95
C ASP A 120 41.77 -5.86 4.60
N SER A 121 41.97 -6.60 3.51
CA SER A 121 43.32 -6.96 3.02
C SER A 121 44.08 -5.76 2.42
N LEU A 122 43.35 -4.75 1.96
CA LEU A 122 43.89 -3.50 1.41
C LEU A 122 44.30 -2.48 2.49
N CYS A 123 43.81 -2.60 3.73
CA CYS A 123 44.12 -1.69 4.85
C CYS A 123 45.03 -2.31 5.93
N MET A 124 45.72 -3.43 5.62
CA MET A 124 46.60 -4.19 6.55
C MET A 124 47.74 -3.39 7.20
N ASP A 125 47.97 -2.12 6.81
CA ASP A 125 49.03 -1.28 7.38
C ASP A 125 48.57 -0.43 8.59
N ASP A 126 47.26 -0.31 8.87
CA ASP A 126 46.72 0.48 10.00
C ASP A 126 45.68 -0.33 10.81
N GLU A 127 46.13 -1.06 11.85
CA GLU A 127 45.29 -1.92 12.73
C GLU A 127 44.17 -1.16 13.49
N ASN A 128 44.05 0.17 13.34
CA ASN A 128 43.15 1.04 14.10
C ASN A 128 41.95 1.60 13.30
N ILE A 129 41.73 1.20 12.05
CA ILE A 129 40.61 1.68 11.22
C ILE A 129 39.55 0.59 11.07
N SER A 130 38.31 0.88 11.46
CA SER A 130 37.15 -0.01 11.26
C SER A 130 36.21 0.56 10.21
N ILE A 131 35.93 -0.18 9.15
CA ILE A 131 35.08 0.27 8.03
C ILE A 131 33.69 -0.35 8.13
N GLU A 132 32.66 0.47 7.93
CA GLU A 132 31.27 0.06 7.83
C GLU A 132 30.67 0.59 6.52
N HIS A 133 30.02 -0.28 5.74
CA HIS A 133 29.34 0.13 4.51
C HIS A 133 27.86 0.35 4.78
N LYS A 134 27.36 1.54 4.42
CA LYS A 134 25.93 1.88 4.46
C LYS A 134 25.45 2.25 3.06
N TYR A 135 24.16 2.04 2.81
CA TYR A 135 23.57 2.31 1.50
C TYR A 135 22.49 3.37 1.60
N LEU A 136 22.46 4.26 0.62
CA LEU A 136 21.44 5.28 0.49
C LEU A 136 20.83 5.21 -0.91
N LEU A 137 19.53 4.94 -0.98
CA LEU A 137 18.78 4.92 -2.24
C LEU A 137 17.98 6.22 -2.39
N LEU A 138 18.37 7.03 -3.37
CA LEU A 138 17.69 8.29 -3.71
C LEU A 138 16.79 8.09 -4.92
N VAL A 139 15.50 7.95 -4.64
CA VAL A 139 14.45 7.74 -5.65
C VAL A 139 13.81 9.06 -6.07
N ARG A 140 13.28 9.09 -7.28
CA ARG A 140 12.61 10.27 -7.84
C ARG A 140 11.43 9.83 -8.69
N ASP A 141 10.34 10.58 -8.61
CA ASP A 141 9.16 10.38 -9.45
C ASP A 141 9.54 10.32 -10.95
N PRO A 142 9.27 9.19 -11.64
CA PRO A 142 9.57 9.04 -13.06
C PRO A 142 8.88 10.08 -13.94
N VAL A 143 7.68 10.58 -13.58
CA VAL A 143 7.03 11.64 -14.36
C VAL A 143 7.86 12.93 -14.29
N SER A 144 8.29 13.31 -13.09
CA SER A 144 9.20 14.44 -12.82
C SER A 144 10.57 14.30 -13.46
N MET A 145 11.09 13.09 -13.56
CA MET A 145 12.35 12.82 -14.23
C MET A 145 12.23 12.96 -15.75
N LEU A 146 11.27 12.25 -16.36
CA LEU A 146 11.05 12.18 -17.80
C LEU A 146 10.64 13.53 -18.39
N SER A 147 9.79 14.30 -17.68
CA SER A 147 9.42 15.66 -18.12
C SER A 147 10.63 16.60 -18.18
N SER A 148 11.67 16.34 -17.39
CA SER A 148 12.90 17.13 -17.38
C SER A 148 13.81 16.86 -18.57
N TRP A 149 13.64 15.74 -19.30
CA TRP A 149 14.49 15.36 -20.42
C TRP A 149 14.28 16.21 -21.67
N ASN A 150 13.09 16.78 -21.85
CA ASN A 150 12.82 17.75 -22.90
C ASN A 150 13.71 19.01 -22.81
N ARG A 151 14.30 19.30 -21.63
CA ARG A 151 15.24 20.41 -21.42
C ARG A 151 16.69 20.06 -21.77
N SER A 152 16.97 18.81 -22.13
CA SER A 152 18.31 18.27 -22.42
C SER A 152 18.31 17.43 -23.71
N LYS A 153 17.58 17.90 -24.73
CA LYS A 153 17.47 17.22 -26.05
C LYS A 153 18.82 16.96 -26.70
N ASP A 154 19.81 17.81 -26.45
CA ASP A 154 21.15 17.71 -27.03
C ASP A 154 22.00 16.57 -26.44
N VAL A 155 21.57 15.96 -25.32
CA VAL A 155 22.32 14.88 -24.66
C VAL A 155 21.59 13.53 -24.67
N HIS A 156 20.26 13.55 -24.77
CA HIS A 156 19.42 12.35 -24.81
C HIS A 156 18.75 12.13 -26.19
N ALA A 157 19.27 12.78 -27.25
CA ALA A 157 18.70 12.79 -28.59
C ALA A 157 18.33 11.38 -29.11
N GLY A 158 17.04 11.04 -29.05
CA GLY A 158 16.44 9.93 -29.79
C GLY A 158 16.48 8.54 -29.15
N ALA A 159 17.20 8.33 -28.05
CA ALA A 159 17.30 7.03 -27.39
C ALA A 159 16.91 7.12 -25.91
N VAL A 160 15.61 7.06 -25.65
CA VAL A 160 15.09 6.90 -24.29
C VAL A 160 14.65 5.45 -24.11
N SER A 161 15.52 4.63 -23.51
CA SER A 161 15.14 3.31 -23.01
C SER A 161 14.71 3.42 -21.53
N PRO A 162 13.93 2.45 -21.02
CA PRO A 162 13.69 2.32 -19.58
C PRO A 162 14.98 2.32 -18.73
N ASP A 163 16.10 1.82 -19.27
CA ASP A 163 17.39 1.79 -18.58
C ASP A 163 17.95 3.19 -18.30
N GLU A 164 17.68 4.18 -19.17
CA GLU A 164 18.12 5.55 -18.94
C GLU A 164 17.38 6.23 -17.77
N VAL A 165 16.20 5.72 -17.37
CA VAL A 165 15.49 6.21 -16.17
C VAL A 165 16.13 5.66 -14.89
N GLY A 166 16.76 4.49 -14.95
CA GLY A 166 17.52 3.90 -13.85
C GLY A 166 16.69 3.42 -12.64
N MET A 167 15.34 3.46 -12.69
CA MET A 167 14.48 2.95 -11.60
C MET A 167 14.56 1.43 -11.45
N VAL A 168 14.58 0.69 -12.57
CA VAL A 168 14.75 -0.76 -12.55
C VAL A 168 16.11 -1.13 -11.97
N ASN A 169 17.16 -0.38 -12.31
CA ASN A 169 18.50 -0.58 -11.75
C ASN A 169 18.53 -0.32 -10.24
N LEU A 170 17.85 0.73 -9.73
CA LEU A 170 17.75 0.97 -8.29
C LEU A 170 17.07 -0.19 -7.56
N LEU A 171 16.01 -0.76 -8.14
CA LEU A 171 15.35 -1.93 -7.56
C LEU A 171 16.28 -3.16 -7.55
N SER A 172 17.06 -3.35 -8.62
CA SER A 172 18.06 -4.41 -8.69
C SER A 172 19.17 -4.23 -7.64
N ILE A 173 19.68 -2.99 -7.47
CA ILE A 173 20.64 -2.64 -6.41
C ILE A 173 20.06 -3.00 -5.04
N TYR A 174 18.83 -2.57 -4.75
CA TYR A 174 18.17 -2.90 -3.48
C TYR A 174 18.08 -4.41 -3.27
N SER A 175 17.64 -5.16 -4.27
CA SER A 175 17.52 -6.62 -4.19
C SER A 175 18.87 -7.30 -3.91
N ASN A 176 19.95 -6.83 -4.53
CA ASN A 176 21.30 -7.34 -4.28
C ASN A 176 21.75 -7.06 -2.84
N ILE A 177 21.51 -5.86 -2.32
CA ILE A 177 21.82 -5.52 -0.93
C ILE A 177 21.04 -6.42 0.04
N GLN A 178 19.73 -6.59 -0.17
CA GLN A 178 18.88 -7.43 0.70
C GLN A 178 19.28 -8.90 0.72
N SER A 179 19.83 -9.43 -0.39
CA SER A 179 20.24 -10.83 -0.48
C SER A 179 21.44 -11.21 0.41
N LYS A 180 22.13 -10.22 0.99
CA LYS A 180 23.28 -10.45 1.86
C LYS A 180 22.83 -10.63 3.31
N ALA A 181 23.48 -11.55 4.03
CA ALA A 181 23.09 -12.01 5.37
C ALA A 181 23.10 -10.93 6.49
N SER A 182 23.43 -9.67 6.17
CA SER A 182 23.53 -8.54 7.10
C SER A 182 22.28 -7.65 7.17
N GLY A 183 21.13 -8.10 6.66
CA GLY A 183 19.83 -7.50 6.96
C GLY A 183 19.50 -6.19 6.23
N GLY A 184 18.22 -5.96 5.99
CA GLY A 184 17.73 -4.79 5.27
C GLY A 184 17.82 -3.46 6.01
N ASP A 185 18.37 -3.45 7.23
CA ASP A 185 18.47 -2.28 8.11
C ASP A 185 19.61 -1.32 7.71
N ASP A 186 20.48 -1.71 6.78
CA ASP A 186 21.62 -0.89 6.31
C ASP A 186 21.28 0.03 5.12
N VAL A 187 19.99 0.16 4.75
CA VAL A 187 19.55 0.94 3.59
C VAL A 187 18.65 2.09 4.00
N ALA A 188 19.17 3.31 3.85
CA ALA A 188 18.39 4.54 3.96
C ALA A 188 17.67 4.82 2.63
N PHE A 189 16.43 5.33 2.72
CA PHE A 189 15.60 5.68 1.55
C PHE A 189 15.19 7.14 1.59
N ILE A 190 15.50 7.86 0.51
CA ILE A 190 15.06 9.25 0.33
C ILE A 190 14.31 9.40 -0.99
N GLU A 191 13.19 10.10 -0.95
CA GLU A 191 12.51 10.60 -2.13
C GLU A 191 12.97 12.04 -2.43
N SER A 192 13.36 12.32 -3.68
CA SER A 192 14.02 13.56 -4.06
C SER A 192 13.17 14.81 -3.83
N GLU A 193 11.85 14.70 -3.98
CA GLU A 193 10.87 15.76 -3.79
C GLU A 193 10.58 15.97 -2.30
N GLU A 194 10.61 14.90 -1.49
CA GLU A 194 10.59 15.01 -0.02
C GLU A 194 11.80 15.80 0.49
N LEU A 195 13.01 15.42 0.05
CA LEU A 195 14.26 16.09 0.38
C LEU A 195 14.27 17.57 0.02
N ALA A 196 13.65 17.95 -1.09
CA ALA A 196 13.56 19.35 -1.49
C ALA A 196 12.49 20.11 -0.72
N SER A 197 11.36 19.47 -0.40
CA SER A 197 10.26 20.11 0.34
C SER A 197 10.60 20.38 1.80
N ASP A 198 11.36 19.48 2.43
CA ASP A 198 11.73 19.55 3.84
C ASP A 198 13.12 18.93 4.03
N PRO A 199 14.19 19.65 3.65
CA PRO A 199 15.55 19.12 3.66
C PRO A 199 16.04 18.80 5.07
N ALA A 200 15.66 19.60 6.07
CA ALA A 200 16.10 19.38 7.46
C ALA A 200 15.58 18.06 8.00
N ALA A 201 14.26 17.84 7.99
CA ALA A 201 13.68 16.61 8.51
C ALA A 201 14.11 15.38 7.69
N THR A 202 14.23 15.52 6.37
CA THR A 202 14.63 14.40 5.50
C THR A 202 16.10 14.01 5.72
N LEU A 203 17.01 14.98 5.87
CA LEU A 203 18.43 14.72 6.14
C LEU A 203 18.66 14.22 7.57
N GLU A 204 17.93 14.74 8.55
CA GLU A 204 17.98 14.24 9.94
C GLU A 204 17.60 12.77 10.00
N GLN A 205 16.49 12.40 9.35
CA GLN A 205 16.06 11.01 9.27
C GLN A 205 17.06 10.14 8.48
N CYS A 206 17.58 10.63 7.35
CA CYS A 206 18.62 9.93 6.59
C CYS A 206 19.87 9.66 7.44
N CYS A 207 20.36 10.67 8.17
CA CYS A 207 21.52 10.52 9.03
C CYS A 207 21.26 9.48 10.13
N LYS A 208 20.05 9.50 10.71
CA LYS A 208 19.60 8.49 11.68
C LYS A 208 19.58 7.08 11.08
N ASP A 209 19.03 6.90 9.88
CA ASP A 209 18.98 5.61 9.19
C ASP A 209 20.37 5.09 8.81
N LEU A 210 21.33 6.01 8.58
CA LEU A 210 22.73 5.69 8.26
C LEU A 210 23.63 5.54 9.51
N ASP A 211 23.09 5.73 10.71
CA ASP A 211 23.86 5.77 11.97
C ASP A 211 25.02 6.80 11.98
N ILE A 212 24.73 8.01 11.47
CA ILE A 212 25.66 9.15 11.46
C ILE A 212 25.00 10.40 12.07
N PRO A 213 25.77 11.34 12.65
CA PRO A 213 25.18 12.55 13.24
C PRO A 213 24.73 13.52 12.14
N PHE A 214 23.52 14.06 12.25
CA PHE A 214 23.08 15.19 11.42
C PHE A 214 23.83 16.48 11.80
N THR A 215 24.17 17.32 10.82
CA THR A 215 24.76 18.64 11.05
C THR A 215 24.06 19.71 10.22
N GLU A 216 23.81 20.90 10.79
CA GLU A 216 23.14 21.99 10.06
C GLU A 216 23.93 22.47 8.82
N GLN A 217 25.24 22.23 8.78
CA GLN A 217 26.09 22.52 7.61
C GLN A 217 25.59 21.82 6.35
N MET A 218 24.94 20.66 6.49
CA MET A 218 24.34 19.90 5.40
C MET A 218 23.21 20.66 4.67
N LEU A 219 22.70 21.76 5.22
CA LEU A 219 21.60 22.53 4.64
C LEU A 219 22.06 23.60 3.63
N SER A 220 23.36 23.89 3.55
CA SER A 220 23.89 24.96 2.70
C SER A 220 25.29 24.67 2.16
N TRP A 221 25.65 25.30 1.04
CA TRP A 221 26.99 25.20 0.46
C TRP A 221 27.36 26.49 -0.31
N PRO A 222 28.67 26.75 -0.52
CA PRO A 222 29.10 27.82 -1.41
C PRO A 222 28.66 27.58 -2.87
N GLN A 223 28.27 28.65 -3.57
CA GLN A 223 28.03 28.60 -5.01
C GLN A 223 29.33 28.34 -5.79
N GLY A 224 29.21 27.70 -6.95
CA GLY A 224 30.32 27.39 -7.86
C GLY A 224 30.73 25.91 -7.86
N PRO A 225 31.73 25.56 -8.69
CA PRO A 225 32.27 24.21 -8.75
C PRO A 225 33.05 23.86 -7.47
N LYS A 226 33.03 22.57 -7.11
CA LYS A 226 33.73 22.02 -5.95
C LYS A 226 34.97 21.22 -6.37
N ALA A 227 35.84 20.90 -5.40
CA ALA A 227 37.00 20.03 -5.62
C ALA A 227 36.59 18.56 -5.86
N CYS A 228 35.52 18.12 -5.19
CA CYS A 228 34.94 16.78 -5.32
C CYS A 228 34.22 16.54 -6.66
N ASP A 229 33.86 17.59 -7.39
CA ASP A 229 33.23 17.49 -8.72
C ASP A 229 34.09 16.67 -9.70
N GLY A 230 33.44 15.76 -10.44
CA GLY A 230 34.05 15.09 -11.57
C GLY A 230 34.32 16.04 -12.74
N PRO A 231 35.18 15.66 -13.71
CA PRO A 231 35.45 16.48 -14.90
C PRO A 231 34.18 16.87 -15.68
N TRP A 232 33.16 16.02 -15.67
CA TRP A 232 31.88 16.25 -16.36
C TRP A 232 30.99 17.34 -15.72
N ALA A 233 31.31 17.83 -14.52
CA ALA A 233 30.48 18.77 -13.78
C ALA A 233 30.13 20.03 -14.60
N LYS A 234 31.07 20.51 -15.42
CA LYS A 234 30.85 21.67 -16.31
C LYS A 234 29.62 21.51 -17.22
N TRP A 235 29.26 20.29 -17.62
CA TRP A 235 28.12 20.06 -18.52
C TRP A 235 26.80 19.83 -17.76
N TRP A 236 26.88 19.29 -16.55
CA TRP A 236 25.69 18.78 -15.84
C TRP A 236 25.27 19.60 -14.61
N TYR A 237 26.20 20.27 -13.94
CA TYR A 237 26.00 20.75 -12.56
C TYR A 237 25.65 22.24 -12.46
N HIS A 238 25.39 22.91 -13.59
CA HIS A 238 24.99 24.31 -13.67
C HIS A 238 23.92 24.73 -12.65
N GLY A 239 22.95 23.87 -12.36
CA GLY A 239 21.88 24.17 -11.40
C GLY A 239 22.38 24.21 -9.95
N VAL A 240 23.21 23.24 -9.56
CA VAL A 240 23.78 23.15 -8.21
C VAL A 240 24.88 24.19 -8.01
N HIS A 241 25.70 24.46 -9.04
CA HIS A 241 26.70 25.54 -9.01
C HIS A 241 26.08 26.92 -8.77
N LYS A 242 24.80 27.13 -9.13
CA LYS A 242 24.08 28.38 -8.88
C LYS A 242 23.31 28.40 -7.56
N SER A 243 23.22 27.26 -6.85
CA SER A 243 22.49 27.17 -5.59
C SER A 243 23.45 27.28 -4.40
N SER A 244 22.92 27.69 -3.25
CA SER A 244 23.66 27.74 -1.99
C SER A 244 23.04 26.85 -0.89
N GLY A 245 22.24 25.86 -1.32
CA GLY A 245 21.43 24.98 -0.47
C GLY A 245 20.27 24.37 -1.25
N TRP A 246 19.22 23.97 -0.53
CA TRP A 246 18.08 23.20 -1.04
C TRP A 246 16.98 24.01 -1.74
N SER A 247 17.23 25.27 -2.10
CA SER A 247 16.21 26.18 -2.65
C SER A 247 15.47 25.57 -3.85
N VAL A 248 14.17 25.32 -3.67
CA VAL A 248 13.30 24.74 -4.70
C VAL A 248 12.75 25.85 -5.56
N ASP A 249 13.01 25.82 -6.87
CA ASP A 249 12.19 26.58 -7.80
C ASP A 249 10.83 25.88 -7.92
N THR A 250 9.90 26.23 -7.03
CA THR A 250 8.53 25.69 -7.00
C THR A 250 7.66 26.24 -8.14
N LYS A 251 8.19 27.10 -9.00
CA LYS A 251 7.41 27.81 -10.04
C LYS A 251 6.99 26.95 -11.23
N HIS A 252 7.37 25.67 -11.31
CA HIS A 252 7.03 24.79 -12.43
C HIS A 252 6.29 23.54 -11.95
N THR A 253 5.04 23.72 -11.50
CA THR A 253 4.20 22.62 -11.00
C THR A 253 3.55 21.80 -12.10
N TYR A 254 3.42 22.34 -13.32
CA TYR A 254 2.84 21.62 -14.46
C TYR A 254 3.93 21.14 -15.41
N GLN A 255 3.99 19.83 -15.58
CA GLN A 255 4.98 19.16 -16.40
C GLN A 255 4.30 18.48 -17.58
N THR A 256 4.85 18.64 -18.79
CA THR A 256 4.41 17.88 -19.96
C THR A 256 5.25 16.62 -20.11
N LEU A 257 4.60 15.51 -20.43
CA LEU A 257 5.24 14.25 -20.75
C LEU A 257 5.00 13.95 -22.23
N ASP A 258 6.08 13.75 -22.98
CA ASP A 258 5.99 13.34 -24.38
C ASP A 258 5.39 11.92 -24.46
N PRO A 259 4.32 11.68 -25.24
CA PRO A 259 3.74 10.35 -25.41
C PRO A 259 4.73 9.26 -25.82
N ALA A 260 5.83 9.61 -26.49
CA ALA A 260 6.90 8.67 -26.83
C ALA A 260 7.59 8.06 -25.60
N LEU A 261 7.54 8.75 -24.44
CA LEU A 261 8.17 8.32 -23.19
C LEU A 261 7.26 7.42 -22.32
N MET A 262 6.03 7.15 -22.76
CA MET A 262 5.07 6.35 -21.99
C MET A 262 5.56 4.92 -21.73
N GLY A 263 6.33 4.34 -22.66
CA GLY A 263 6.95 3.02 -22.46
C GLY A 263 7.93 3.02 -21.28
N ALA A 264 8.81 4.02 -21.21
CA ALA A 264 9.77 4.19 -20.11
C ALA A 264 9.05 4.44 -18.77
N LEU A 265 7.99 5.26 -18.78
CA LEU A 265 7.17 5.49 -17.58
C LEU A 265 6.52 4.19 -17.07
N ARG A 266 5.90 3.39 -17.96
CA ARG A 266 5.22 2.14 -17.58
C ARG A 266 6.14 1.14 -16.89
N VAL A 267 7.39 1.04 -17.33
CA VAL A 267 8.39 0.15 -16.72
C VAL A 267 8.93 0.71 -15.41
N SER A 268 9.02 2.04 -15.28
CA SER A 268 9.66 2.70 -14.14
C SER A 268 8.73 2.92 -12.94
N ILE A 269 7.42 3.06 -13.17
CA ILE A 269 6.47 3.45 -12.11
C ILE A 269 6.30 2.37 -11.04
N GLY A 270 6.31 1.09 -11.42
CA GLY A 270 6.22 -0.03 -10.49
C GLY A 270 7.40 -0.06 -9.51
N PRO A 271 8.65 -0.14 -10.00
CA PRO A 271 9.85 -0.03 -9.18
C PRO A 271 9.89 1.23 -8.32
N TYR A 272 9.52 2.40 -8.87
CA TYR A 272 9.44 3.64 -8.09
C TYR A 272 8.45 3.54 -6.93
N ASN A 273 7.22 3.08 -7.17
CA ASN A 273 6.19 2.97 -6.14
C ASN A 273 6.62 2.05 -5.01
N TYR A 274 7.27 0.93 -5.34
CA TYR A 274 7.81 0.00 -4.35
C TYR A 274 8.95 0.64 -3.54
N LEU A 275 9.97 1.21 -4.19
CA LEU A 275 11.07 1.83 -3.45
C LEU A 275 10.61 3.05 -2.62
N LYS A 276 9.61 3.78 -3.11
CA LYS A 276 8.98 4.89 -2.38
C LYS A 276 8.24 4.41 -1.13
N SER A 277 7.63 3.21 -1.13
CA SER A 277 6.95 2.70 0.07
C SER A 277 7.92 2.40 1.22
N LEU A 278 9.21 2.27 0.91
CA LEU A 278 10.28 2.06 1.89
C LEU A 278 10.77 3.35 2.55
N THR A 279 10.35 4.54 2.10
CA THR A 279 10.76 5.81 2.73
C THR A 279 10.06 6.00 4.08
N HIS A 280 10.77 6.62 5.03
CA HIS A 280 10.23 6.86 6.37
C HIS A 280 8.92 7.65 6.34
N LYS A 281 8.85 8.70 5.51
CA LYS A 281 7.64 9.53 5.37
C LYS A 281 6.47 8.77 4.76
N HIS A 282 6.71 7.76 3.93
CA HIS A 282 5.63 6.90 3.43
C HIS A 282 5.12 5.96 4.51
N ARG A 283 6.03 5.28 5.23
CA ARG A 283 5.69 4.36 6.33
C ARG A 283 4.97 5.07 7.49
N ALA A 284 5.29 6.34 7.73
CA ALA A 284 4.60 7.16 8.73
C ALA A 284 3.16 7.55 8.32
N ARG A 285 2.75 7.36 7.05
CA ARG A 285 1.37 7.60 6.60
C ARG A 285 0.51 6.36 6.91
N GLY A 286 0.15 6.19 8.17
CA GLY A 286 -0.84 5.23 8.64
C GLY A 286 -1.69 5.86 9.74
N PRO A 287 -2.93 5.37 9.97
CA PRO A 287 -3.67 5.77 11.16
C PRO A 287 -2.84 5.40 12.41
N PRO A 288 -2.86 6.21 13.48
CA PRO A 288 -2.15 5.86 14.71
C PRO A 288 -2.67 4.50 15.23
N PRO A 289 -1.78 3.57 15.63
CA PRO A 289 -2.15 2.18 15.98
C PRO A 289 -3.12 1.99 17.16
N SER A 290 -3.56 3.06 17.82
CA SER A 290 -4.13 2.98 19.17
C SER A 290 -5.65 2.82 19.26
N GLU A 291 -6.43 2.99 18.18
CA GLU A 291 -7.91 3.04 18.29
C GLU A 291 -8.70 2.03 17.46
N ILE A 292 -8.12 1.43 16.42
CA ILE A 292 -8.81 0.46 15.55
C ILE A 292 -8.07 -0.88 15.63
N TYR A 293 -8.78 -1.96 15.95
CA TYR A 293 -8.21 -3.30 15.96
C TYR A 293 -7.65 -3.65 14.59
N GLU A 294 -6.35 -3.93 14.55
CA GLU A 294 -5.66 -4.48 13.39
C GLU A 294 -4.98 -5.80 13.79
N ASP A 295 -5.29 -6.87 13.07
CA ASP A 295 -4.62 -8.16 13.25
C ASP A 295 -3.29 -8.12 12.47
N PRO A 296 -2.12 -8.27 13.11
CA PRO A 296 -0.82 -8.11 12.45
C PRO A 296 -0.60 -9.11 11.32
N ARG A 297 -1.31 -10.24 11.31
CA ARG A 297 -1.25 -11.21 10.21
C ARG A 297 -1.84 -10.67 8.90
N ASN A 298 -2.58 -9.56 8.94
CA ASN A 298 -3.17 -8.93 7.75
C ASN A 298 -2.22 -8.00 7.00
N GLU A 299 -1.03 -7.71 7.54
CA GLU A 299 -0.06 -6.79 6.94
C GLU A 299 0.40 -7.28 5.55
N ASN A 300 0.76 -8.56 5.44
CA ASN A 300 1.42 -9.15 4.26
C ASN A 300 0.53 -10.14 3.49
N ILE A 301 -0.77 -9.92 3.47
CA ILE A 301 -1.72 -10.81 2.77
C ILE A 301 -1.80 -10.52 1.26
N LEU A 302 -2.18 -11.53 0.50
CA LEU A 302 -2.47 -11.43 -0.93
C LEU A 302 -3.97 -11.31 -1.18
N VAL A 303 -4.32 -10.42 -2.11
CA VAL A 303 -5.68 -10.12 -2.55
C VAL A 303 -5.87 -10.63 -3.98
N TYR A 304 -7.02 -11.24 -4.27
CA TYR A 304 -7.38 -11.60 -5.65
C TYR A 304 -8.12 -10.46 -6.34
N ILE A 305 -7.68 -10.09 -7.55
CA ILE A 305 -8.36 -9.10 -8.41
C ILE A 305 -8.31 -9.55 -9.87
N GLY A 306 -9.42 -9.42 -10.60
CA GLY A 306 -9.39 -9.44 -12.06
C GLY A 306 -10.73 -9.72 -12.73
N ALA A 307 -10.73 -9.67 -14.05
CA ALA A 307 -11.86 -10.06 -14.89
C ALA A 307 -11.83 -11.58 -15.18
N PRO A 308 -12.90 -12.16 -15.77
CA PRO A 308 -12.90 -13.58 -16.14
C PRO A 308 -11.68 -13.94 -16.98
N GLY A 309 -11.02 -15.05 -16.64
CA GLY A 309 -9.76 -15.48 -17.26
C GLY A 309 -8.52 -14.59 -17.02
N ARG A 310 -8.63 -13.48 -16.27
CA ARG A 310 -7.54 -12.50 -16.02
C ARG A 310 -7.32 -12.21 -14.53
N GLY A 311 -7.76 -13.11 -13.66
CA GLY A 311 -7.57 -13.02 -12.22
C GLY A 311 -6.12 -13.20 -11.78
N ARG A 312 -5.68 -12.39 -10.80
CA ARG A 312 -4.34 -12.46 -10.22
C ARG A 312 -4.37 -12.23 -8.71
N LEU A 313 -3.39 -12.80 -8.02
CA LEU A 313 -3.08 -12.48 -6.63
C LEU A 313 -2.05 -11.35 -6.61
N VAL A 314 -2.27 -10.35 -5.75
CA VAL A 314 -1.37 -9.21 -5.56
C VAL A 314 -1.23 -8.90 -4.08
N PRO A 315 -0.07 -8.39 -3.60
CA PRO A 315 0.06 -7.89 -2.23
C PRO A 315 -1.03 -6.86 -1.90
N ARG A 316 -1.54 -6.88 -0.67
CA ARG A 316 -2.57 -5.96 -0.16
C ARG A 316 -2.28 -4.50 -0.52
N GLU A 317 -1.06 -4.05 -0.28
CA GLU A 317 -0.60 -2.69 -0.57
C GLU A 317 -0.53 -2.34 -2.07
N MET A 318 -0.44 -3.36 -2.93
CA MET A 318 -0.40 -3.20 -4.39
C MET A 318 -1.77 -3.43 -5.05
N ALA A 319 -2.78 -3.80 -4.26
CA ALA A 319 -4.11 -4.11 -4.73
C ALA A 319 -4.80 -2.84 -5.24
N SER A 320 -5.09 -2.78 -6.54
CA SER A 320 -5.73 -1.64 -7.18
C SER A 320 -6.68 -2.08 -8.29
N ILE A 321 -7.68 -1.24 -8.56
CA ILE A 321 -8.54 -1.35 -9.74
C ILE A 321 -8.39 -0.10 -10.60
N SER A 322 -8.72 -0.23 -11.88
CA SER A 322 -8.68 0.89 -12.82
C SER A 322 -9.63 2.01 -12.37
N PRO A 323 -9.23 3.29 -12.42
CA PRO A 323 -10.18 4.42 -12.30
C PRO A 323 -11.31 4.37 -13.34
N TRP A 324 -11.14 3.59 -14.41
CA TRP A 324 -12.16 3.33 -15.41
C TRP A 324 -13.15 2.22 -15.02
N ASP A 325 -12.96 1.54 -13.88
CA ASP A 325 -13.93 0.58 -13.34
C ASP A 325 -15.20 1.28 -12.85
N SER A 326 -16.36 0.69 -13.17
CA SER A 326 -17.67 1.28 -12.82
C SER A 326 -17.86 1.49 -11.32
N SER A 327 -17.21 0.69 -10.47
CA SER A 327 -17.28 0.86 -9.02
C SER A 327 -16.69 2.19 -8.55
N VAL A 328 -15.63 2.68 -9.20
CA VAL A 328 -14.95 3.94 -8.86
C VAL A 328 -15.78 5.14 -9.30
N GLN A 329 -16.39 5.08 -10.48
CA GLN A 329 -17.13 6.21 -11.05
C GLN A 329 -18.56 6.36 -10.51
N GLY A 330 -19.18 5.27 -10.06
CA GLY A 330 -20.59 5.30 -9.68
C GLY A 330 -21.06 4.22 -8.71
N GLY A 331 -20.16 3.52 -8.01
CA GLY A 331 -20.54 2.50 -7.03
C GLY A 331 -21.22 1.25 -7.62
N ASP A 332 -21.13 1.06 -8.94
CA ASP A 332 -21.82 0.03 -9.70
C ASP A 332 -21.13 -1.35 -9.56
N ALA A 333 -21.39 -1.94 -8.40
CA ALA A 333 -20.89 -3.23 -7.94
C ALA A 333 -21.87 -3.87 -6.95
N CYS A 334 -21.81 -5.20 -6.83
CA CYS A 334 -22.44 -5.98 -5.75
C CYS A 334 -21.38 -6.74 -4.97
N TRP A 335 -21.72 -7.22 -3.76
CA TRP A 335 -20.76 -7.87 -2.89
C TRP A 335 -21.38 -8.93 -1.98
N GLU A 336 -20.53 -9.72 -1.34
CA GLU A 336 -20.87 -10.69 -0.29
C GLU A 336 -19.80 -10.68 0.81
N GLY A 337 -20.23 -10.95 2.04
CA GLY A 337 -19.33 -11.26 3.16
C GLY A 337 -19.48 -12.74 3.51
N ILE A 338 -18.38 -13.49 3.48
CA ILE A 338 -18.35 -14.92 3.80
C ILE A 338 -17.34 -15.20 4.91
N ARG A 339 -17.54 -16.28 5.68
CA ARG A 339 -16.71 -16.59 6.85
C ARG A 339 -16.16 -18.01 6.81
N VAL A 340 -14.94 -18.14 7.30
CA VAL A 340 -14.21 -19.41 7.39
C VAL A 340 -14.18 -19.87 8.83
N TYR A 341 -14.58 -21.12 9.04
CA TYR A 341 -14.48 -21.82 10.32
C TYR A 341 -13.90 -23.21 10.10
N ARG A 342 -12.86 -23.57 10.84
CA ARG A 342 -12.39 -24.97 10.96
C ARG A 342 -12.33 -25.73 9.63
N ASN A 343 -11.60 -25.18 8.65
CA ASN A 343 -11.45 -25.68 7.28
C ASN A 343 -12.71 -25.67 6.41
N LYS A 344 -13.74 -24.90 6.76
CA LYS A 344 -15.01 -24.85 6.04
C LYS A 344 -15.49 -23.41 5.85
N ILE A 345 -16.16 -23.13 4.74
CA ILE A 345 -16.80 -21.84 4.48
C ILE A 345 -18.29 -21.98 4.81
N LEU A 346 -18.79 -21.17 5.74
CA LEU A 346 -20.19 -21.24 6.14
C LEU A 346 -21.09 -20.64 5.05
N SER A 347 -22.13 -21.38 4.64
CA SER A 347 -23.20 -20.97 3.72
C SER A 347 -22.72 -20.46 2.35
N LEU A 348 -21.57 -20.92 1.85
CA LEU A 348 -20.97 -20.45 0.59
C LEU A 348 -21.95 -20.44 -0.58
N GLU A 349 -22.69 -21.54 -0.76
CA GLU A 349 -23.68 -21.69 -1.82
C GLU A 349 -24.80 -20.63 -1.77
N ARG A 350 -25.26 -20.30 -0.55
CA ARG A 350 -26.29 -19.27 -0.33
C ARG A 350 -25.75 -17.89 -0.68
N HIS A 351 -24.51 -17.59 -0.27
CA HIS A 351 -23.83 -16.33 -0.58
C HIS A 351 -23.62 -16.15 -2.09
N LEU A 352 -23.04 -17.14 -2.77
CA LEU A 352 -22.81 -17.05 -4.22
C LEU A 352 -24.14 -16.92 -4.98
N LYS A 353 -25.18 -17.66 -4.60
CA LYS A 353 -26.51 -17.51 -5.20
C LYS A 353 -27.04 -16.08 -5.09
N ARG A 354 -26.83 -15.40 -3.95
CA ARG A 354 -27.26 -14.00 -3.76
C ARG A 354 -26.38 -13.01 -4.53
N LEU A 355 -25.07 -13.23 -4.61
CA LEU A 355 -24.15 -12.44 -5.43
C LEU A 355 -24.60 -12.45 -6.90
N PHE A 356 -24.86 -13.65 -7.46
CA PHE A 356 -25.30 -13.80 -8.85
C PHE A 356 -26.70 -13.24 -9.11
N LYS A 357 -27.63 -13.36 -8.15
CA LYS A 357 -28.94 -12.69 -8.23
C LYS A 357 -28.79 -11.17 -8.25
N SER A 358 -27.91 -10.62 -7.42
CA SER A 358 -27.62 -9.18 -7.37
C SER A 358 -27.01 -8.70 -8.70
N ALA A 359 -26.01 -9.42 -9.22
CA ALA A 359 -25.41 -9.13 -10.52
C ALA A 359 -26.43 -9.19 -11.67
N LYS A 360 -27.33 -10.17 -11.65
CA LYS A 360 -28.43 -10.29 -12.62
C LYS A 360 -29.41 -9.12 -12.53
N ALA A 361 -29.81 -8.73 -11.32
CA ALA A 361 -30.70 -7.59 -11.09
C ALA A 361 -30.08 -6.27 -11.58
N LEU A 362 -28.77 -6.11 -11.40
CA LEU A 362 -28.01 -4.98 -11.93
C LEU A 362 -27.73 -5.09 -13.45
N GLY A 363 -28.13 -6.16 -14.12
CA GLY A 363 -27.93 -6.35 -15.56
C GLY A 363 -26.47 -6.50 -15.98
N PHE A 364 -25.64 -7.12 -15.14
CA PHE A 364 -24.24 -7.39 -15.49
C PHE A 364 -24.15 -8.37 -16.66
N LYS A 365 -23.15 -8.20 -17.51
CA LYS A 365 -22.80 -9.08 -18.64
C LYS A 365 -21.37 -9.59 -18.45
N ASN A 366 -21.03 -10.70 -19.10
CA ASN A 366 -19.71 -11.33 -19.00
C ASN A 366 -19.29 -11.51 -17.53
N VAL A 367 -20.23 -12.05 -16.75
CA VAL A 367 -20.05 -12.32 -15.32
C VAL A 367 -19.17 -13.56 -15.18
N HIS A 368 -18.26 -13.55 -14.20
CA HIS A 368 -17.51 -14.74 -13.79
C HIS A 368 -18.43 -15.94 -13.62
N SER A 369 -18.00 -17.15 -13.99
CA SER A 369 -18.73 -18.36 -13.66
C SER A 369 -18.67 -18.62 -12.15
N LYS A 370 -19.61 -19.42 -11.64
CA LYS A 370 -19.62 -19.82 -10.23
C LYS A 370 -18.33 -20.58 -9.87
N GLU A 371 -17.85 -21.42 -10.78
CA GLU A 371 -16.64 -22.21 -10.63
C GLU A 371 -15.41 -21.30 -10.57
N GLU A 372 -15.32 -20.28 -11.43
CA GLU A 372 -14.24 -19.29 -11.39
C GLU A 372 -14.20 -18.56 -10.04
N VAL A 373 -15.36 -18.15 -9.51
CA VAL A 373 -15.43 -17.49 -8.19
C VAL A 373 -14.99 -18.43 -7.08
N ILE A 374 -15.43 -19.69 -7.07
CA ILE A 374 -15.03 -20.68 -6.05
C ILE A 374 -13.52 -20.94 -6.11
N GLN A 375 -12.95 -21.11 -7.31
CA GLN A 375 -11.51 -21.31 -7.47
C GLN A 375 -10.71 -20.08 -7.00
N ALA A 376 -11.18 -18.87 -7.30
CA ALA A 376 -10.57 -17.65 -6.80
C ALA A 376 -10.61 -17.55 -5.27
N ILE A 377 -11.72 -17.94 -4.63
CA ILE A 377 -11.85 -18.00 -3.17
C ILE A 377 -10.81 -18.97 -2.59
N PHE A 378 -10.76 -20.21 -3.07
CA PHE A 378 -9.84 -21.21 -2.54
C PHE A 378 -8.38 -20.84 -2.76
N LYS A 379 -8.03 -20.28 -3.94
CA LYS A 379 -6.69 -19.78 -4.23
C LYS A 379 -6.29 -18.65 -3.26
N THR A 380 -7.22 -17.75 -2.96
CA THR A 380 -6.98 -16.63 -2.01
C THR A 380 -6.80 -17.14 -0.59
N LEU A 381 -7.59 -18.13 -0.15
CA LEU A 381 -7.43 -18.73 1.17
C LEU A 381 -6.12 -19.52 1.30
N ALA A 382 -5.78 -20.31 0.28
CA ALA A 382 -4.60 -21.16 0.26
C ALA A 382 -3.31 -20.35 0.38
N VAL A 383 -3.16 -19.31 -0.45
CA VAL A 383 -1.94 -18.49 -0.46
C VAL A 383 -1.74 -17.71 0.84
N ASN A 384 -2.83 -17.44 1.58
CA ASN A 384 -2.81 -16.73 2.85
C ASN A 384 -2.84 -17.67 4.08
N GLY A 385 -2.83 -19.00 3.89
CA GLY A 385 -2.90 -19.96 4.99
C GLY A 385 -4.21 -19.91 5.80
N MET A 386 -5.28 -19.33 5.25
CA MET A 386 -6.52 -19.05 5.98
C MET A 386 -7.44 -20.27 6.01
N ARG A 387 -7.34 -21.04 7.09
CA ARG A 387 -8.17 -22.23 7.35
C ARG A 387 -9.23 -22.03 8.44
N ASP A 388 -9.13 -20.97 9.22
CA ASP A 388 -10.06 -20.64 10.30
C ASP A 388 -10.04 -19.14 10.58
N GLY A 389 -11.03 -18.62 11.31
CA GLY A 389 -11.00 -17.24 11.83
C GLY A 389 -10.86 -16.12 10.79
N ALA A 390 -11.14 -16.42 9.52
CA ALA A 390 -11.01 -15.47 8.42
C ALA A 390 -12.39 -15.00 7.93
N HIS A 391 -12.48 -13.74 7.56
CA HIS A 391 -13.63 -13.15 6.88
C HIS A 391 -13.19 -12.68 5.49
N MET A 392 -14.01 -12.95 4.48
CA MET A 392 -13.75 -12.48 3.12
C MET A 392 -14.87 -11.60 2.61
N ARG A 393 -14.51 -10.45 2.04
CA ARG A 393 -15.40 -9.64 1.22
C ARG A 393 -15.18 -9.99 -0.25
N LEU A 394 -16.20 -10.54 -0.89
CA LEU A 394 -16.26 -10.74 -2.34
C LEU A 394 -16.94 -9.53 -2.95
N THR A 395 -16.27 -8.77 -3.81
CA THR A 395 -16.89 -7.68 -4.57
C THR A 395 -16.84 -8.01 -6.04
N LEU A 396 -17.97 -7.83 -6.72
CA LEU A 396 -18.10 -8.01 -8.15
C LEU A 396 -18.58 -6.68 -8.74
N THR A 397 -17.70 -6.02 -9.49
CA THR A 397 -18.03 -4.77 -10.20
C THR A 397 -18.59 -5.08 -11.58
N ARG A 398 -19.30 -4.13 -12.21
CA ARG A 398 -19.66 -4.27 -13.63
C ARG A 398 -18.42 -4.34 -14.54
N GLY A 399 -17.27 -3.88 -14.06
CA GLY A 399 -15.98 -3.96 -14.73
C GLY A 399 -15.44 -2.63 -15.21
N GLU A 400 -14.32 -2.70 -15.91
CA GLU A 400 -13.70 -1.57 -16.58
C GLU A 400 -14.52 -1.08 -17.76
N LYS A 401 -14.55 0.25 -17.96
CA LYS A 401 -15.17 0.92 -19.08
C LYS A 401 -14.13 1.34 -20.12
N TYR A 402 -14.53 1.36 -21.39
CA TYR A 402 -13.72 1.96 -22.46
C TYR A 402 -13.57 3.48 -22.31
N THR A 403 -14.58 4.16 -21.75
CA THR A 403 -14.58 5.60 -21.50
C THR A 403 -15.46 5.95 -20.29
N SER A 404 -15.25 7.12 -19.71
CA SER A 404 -16.03 7.61 -18.55
C SER A 404 -17.46 7.89 -18.99
N SER A 405 -18.41 7.18 -18.38
CA SER A 405 -19.83 7.28 -18.71
C SER A 405 -20.70 6.49 -17.75
N MET A 406 -21.93 6.96 -17.51
CA MET A 406 -22.96 6.21 -16.79
C MET A 406 -23.62 5.13 -17.63
N ASN A 407 -23.40 5.08 -18.95
CA ASN A 407 -23.98 4.05 -19.80
C ASN A 407 -23.25 2.70 -19.59
N PRO A 408 -23.94 1.63 -19.15
CA PRO A 408 -23.32 0.33 -18.89
C PRO A 408 -22.84 -0.38 -20.16
N ASN A 409 -23.22 0.07 -21.35
CA ASN A 409 -22.73 -0.52 -22.61
C ASN A 409 -21.22 -0.30 -22.84
N PHE A 410 -20.58 0.65 -22.14
CA PHE A 410 -19.14 0.84 -22.22
C PHE A 410 -18.33 -0.16 -21.38
N ASN A 411 -19.00 -0.99 -20.57
CA ASN A 411 -18.38 -2.08 -19.83
C ASN A 411 -18.12 -3.29 -20.75
N VAL A 412 -17.01 -3.22 -21.48
CA VAL A 412 -16.67 -4.21 -22.53
C VAL A 412 -15.65 -5.26 -22.08
N TYR A 413 -15.05 -5.10 -20.90
CA TYR A 413 -13.93 -5.93 -20.42
C TYR A 413 -14.32 -7.06 -19.45
N GLY A 414 -15.62 -7.22 -19.18
CA GLY A 414 -16.17 -8.18 -18.21
C GLY A 414 -16.13 -7.66 -16.78
N THR A 415 -16.88 -8.32 -15.88
CA THR A 415 -16.96 -7.94 -14.46
C THR A 415 -15.59 -8.03 -13.78
N THR A 416 -15.27 -7.16 -12.82
CA THR A 416 -14.05 -7.31 -11.99
C THR A 416 -14.43 -8.00 -10.67
N LEU A 417 -13.85 -9.17 -10.39
CA LEU A 417 -13.94 -9.85 -9.10
C LEU A 417 -12.79 -9.42 -8.20
N ILE A 418 -13.11 -9.06 -6.96
CA ILE A 418 -12.18 -8.64 -5.93
C ILE A 418 -12.47 -9.50 -4.69
N ILE A 419 -11.45 -10.15 -4.13
CA ILE A 419 -11.56 -10.96 -2.91
C ILE A 419 -10.59 -10.42 -1.87
N LEU A 420 -11.14 -9.78 -0.85
CA LEU A 420 -10.40 -9.28 0.31
C LEU A 420 -10.61 -10.26 1.47
N ALA A 421 -9.63 -11.13 1.72
CA ALA A 421 -9.63 -12.06 2.83
C ALA A 421 -8.80 -11.48 3.97
N GLU A 422 -9.30 -11.48 5.20
CA GLU A 422 -8.61 -10.95 6.38
C GLU A 422 -8.82 -11.86 7.59
N TRP A 423 -7.79 -12.00 8.42
CA TRP A 423 -7.91 -12.54 9.77
C TRP A 423 -8.77 -11.59 10.59
N LYS A 424 -9.90 -12.08 11.09
CA LYS A 424 -10.88 -11.27 11.80
C LYS A 424 -11.56 -12.10 12.88
N PRO A 425 -11.17 -11.94 14.16
CA PRO A 425 -11.75 -12.72 15.24
C PRO A 425 -13.25 -12.44 15.37
N SER A 426 -14.01 -13.41 15.87
CA SER A 426 -15.45 -13.29 16.17
C SER A 426 -15.72 -12.83 17.61
N GLU A 427 -14.70 -12.84 18.47
CA GLU A 427 -14.80 -12.50 19.89
C GLU A 427 -13.65 -11.54 20.26
N GLY A 428 -13.89 -10.59 21.18
CA GLY A 428 -12.91 -9.61 21.65
C GLY A 428 -13.06 -8.22 21.04
N LYS A 429 -11.94 -7.48 20.89
CA LYS A 429 -11.90 -6.07 20.41
C LYS A 429 -12.24 -5.94 18.92
N THR A 430 -13.44 -6.32 18.49
CA THR A 430 -13.98 -5.96 17.17
C THR A 430 -15.18 -5.04 17.33
N THR A 431 -15.72 -4.50 16.23
CA THR A 431 -16.94 -3.65 16.24
C THR A 431 -18.15 -4.34 16.87
N TYR A 432 -18.19 -5.67 16.91
CA TYR A 432 -19.30 -6.46 17.46
C TYR A 432 -18.78 -7.37 18.58
N ASP A 433 -19.31 -7.18 19.80
CA ASP A 433 -19.01 -8.03 20.95
C ASP A 433 -20.18 -8.98 21.23
N ASN A 434 -20.04 -10.24 20.84
CA ASN A 434 -21.07 -11.27 21.02
C ASN A 434 -21.28 -11.69 22.49
N THR A 435 -20.45 -11.20 23.41
CA THR A 435 -20.54 -11.46 24.85
C THR A 435 -21.20 -10.31 25.60
N LYS A 436 -20.67 -9.09 25.47
CA LYS A 436 -21.16 -7.91 26.19
C LYS A 436 -22.30 -7.18 25.47
N GLY A 437 -22.45 -7.41 24.17
CA GLY A 437 -23.39 -6.70 23.34
C GLY A 437 -22.91 -5.30 22.94
N ILE A 438 -23.80 -4.59 22.26
CA ILE A 438 -23.56 -3.26 21.70
C ILE A 438 -24.69 -2.29 22.07
N SER A 439 -24.40 -1.00 21.97
CA SER A 439 -25.38 0.09 22.09
C SER A 439 -25.73 0.63 20.71
N LEU A 440 -27.00 1.01 20.52
CA LEU A 440 -27.51 1.59 19.29
C LEU A 440 -28.08 2.99 19.49
N ILE A 441 -28.02 3.79 18.43
CA ILE A 441 -28.83 5.00 18.26
C ILE A 441 -29.73 4.86 17.05
N THR A 442 -30.93 5.41 17.12
CA THR A 442 -31.82 5.53 15.96
C THR A 442 -31.31 6.60 15.02
N SER A 443 -31.05 6.19 13.79
CA SER A 443 -30.59 7.06 12.71
C SER A 443 -31.68 7.99 12.22
N ALA A 444 -31.31 9.26 11.96
CA ALA A 444 -32.17 10.20 11.23
C ALA A 444 -32.23 9.87 9.72
N ILE A 445 -31.22 9.17 9.20
CA ILE A 445 -31.16 8.73 7.81
C ILE A 445 -32.03 7.47 7.63
N ARG A 446 -32.96 7.54 6.68
CA ARG A 446 -33.84 6.41 6.32
C ARG A 446 -33.14 5.41 5.41
N ARG A 447 -33.53 4.15 5.51
CA ARG A 447 -32.99 3.07 4.68
C ARG A 447 -33.54 3.15 3.26
N ASN A 448 -32.73 2.75 2.27
CA ASN A 448 -33.16 2.73 0.88
C ASN A 448 -34.38 1.83 0.68
N SER A 449 -35.41 2.39 0.06
CA SER A 449 -36.58 1.65 -0.41
C SER A 449 -36.33 1.01 -1.78
N PRO A 450 -37.14 0.01 -2.18
CA PRO A 450 -37.13 -0.50 -3.55
C PRO A 450 -37.37 0.57 -4.64
N SER A 451 -37.95 1.72 -4.30
CA SER A 451 -38.17 2.83 -5.25
C SER A 451 -36.92 3.68 -5.53
N THR A 452 -35.83 3.46 -4.79
CA THR A 452 -34.57 4.23 -4.95
C THR A 452 -33.41 3.31 -5.30
N CYS A 453 -32.97 2.49 -4.34
CA CYS A 453 -31.94 1.47 -4.53
C CYS A 453 -32.32 0.26 -3.67
N ASP A 454 -32.91 -0.76 -4.29
CA ASP A 454 -33.48 -1.91 -3.57
C ASP A 454 -32.38 -2.67 -2.80
N SER A 455 -32.48 -2.64 -1.48
CA SER A 455 -31.60 -3.33 -0.53
C SER A 455 -31.58 -4.85 -0.70
N LYS A 456 -32.49 -5.45 -1.47
CA LYS A 456 -32.41 -6.88 -1.87
C LYS A 456 -31.23 -7.17 -2.80
N VAL A 457 -30.74 -6.16 -3.51
CA VAL A 457 -29.44 -6.20 -4.18
C VAL A 457 -28.39 -5.86 -3.15
N HIS A 458 -27.44 -6.76 -2.91
CA HIS A 458 -26.34 -6.48 -1.99
C HIS A 458 -25.28 -5.61 -2.68
N HIS A 459 -25.59 -4.32 -2.84
CA HIS A 459 -24.86 -3.35 -3.65
C HIS A 459 -23.74 -2.62 -2.89
N ASN A 460 -22.80 -2.00 -3.61
CA ASN A 460 -21.73 -1.18 -3.03
C ASN A 460 -22.10 0.29 -2.77
N ASN A 461 -23.34 0.72 -3.06
CA ASN A 461 -23.82 2.08 -2.78
C ASN A 461 -24.09 2.31 -1.28
N MET A 462 -23.03 2.28 -0.47
CA MET A 462 -23.10 2.21 1.00
C MET A 462 -23.11 3.58 1.70
N ILE A 463 -23.15 4.70 0.98
CA ILE A 463 -23.19 6.03 1.63
C ILE A 463 -24.43 6.19 2.53
N ASN A 464 -25.57 5.60 2.14
CA ASN A 464 -26.80 5.55 2.95
C ASN A 464 -26.58 4.84 4.30
N ASN A 465 -25.63 3.90 4.37
CA ASN A 465 -25.29 3.13 5.56
C ASN A 465 -24.13 3.78 6.34
N ILE A 466 -23.17 4.40 5.66
CA ILE A 466 -22.03 5.07 6.29
C ILE A 466 -22.48 6.31 7.08
N LEU A 467 -23.44 7.09 6.58
CA LEU A 467 -23.95 8.27 7.28
C LEU A 467 -24.56 7.95 8.67
N PRO A 468 -25.46 6.96 8.82
CA PRO A 468 -25.88 6.47 10.14
C PRO A 468 -24.71 6.02 11.03
N LYS A 469 -23.71 5.32 10.47
CA LYS A 469 -22.54 4.90 11.25
C LYS A 469 -21.75 6.08 11.79
N ILE A 470 -21.65 7.18 11.02
CA ILE A 470 -21.07 8.44 11.50
C ILE A 470 -21.91 9.01 12.67
N GLN A 471 -23.24 8.97 12.58
CA GLN A 471 -24.12 9.39 13.69
C GLN A 471 -23.88 8.57 14.96
N ALA A 472 -23.78 7.24 14.84
CA ALA A 472 -23.45 6.36 15.97
C ALA A 472 -22.09 6.70 16.60
N ASN A 473 -21.05 6.88 15.79
CA ASN A 473 -19.73 7.26 16.27
C ASN A 473 -19.75 8.59 17.03
N LEU A 474 -20.45 9.60 16.51
CA LEU A 474 -20.59 10.92 17.16
C LEU A 474 -21.41 10.85 18.46
N ALA A 475 -22.35 9.91 18.54
CA ALA A 475 -23.13 9.63 19.75
C ALA A 475 -22.38 8.73 20.75
N GLY A 476 -21.19 8.22 20.41
CA GLY A 476 -20.40 7.35 21.27
C GLY A 476 -20.96 5.93 21.43
N VAL A 477 -21.70 5.43 20.43
CA VAL A 477 -22.28 4.07 20.42
C VAL A 477 -21.81 3.26 19.20
N GLU A 478 -21.97 1.93 19.24
CA GLU A 478 -21.34 1.03 18.27
C GLU A 478 -22.04 0.95 16.91
N ASP A 479 -23.36 1.10 16.82
CA ASP A 479 -24.08 1.03 15.54
C ASP A 479 -25.35 1.90 15.53
N ALA A 480 -25.96 2.07 14.35
CA ALA A 480 -27.17 2.85 14.19
C ALA A 480 -28.34 2.00 13.68
N LEU A 481 -29.48 2.05 14.37
CA LEU A 481 -30.75 1.45 13.95
C LEU A 481 -31.41 2.34 12.89
N MET A 482 -31.70 1.79 11.71
CA MET A 482 -32.30 2.52 10.60
C MET A 482 -33.78 2.18 10.43
N LEU A 483 -34.58 3.21 10.14
CA LEU A 483 -36.01 3.06 9.84
C LEU A 483 -36.27 3.13 8.32
N ASP A 484 -37.36 2.53 7.89
CA ASP A 484 -37.90 2.70 6.55
C ASP A 484 -38.62 4.05 6.37
N LEU A 485 -39.18 4.29 5.19
CA LEU A 485 -39.85 5.55 4.85
C LEU A 485 -41.16 5.78 5.62
N ASP A 486 -41.80 4.72 6.11
CA ASP A 486 -43.05 4.81 6.88
C ASP A 486 -42.77 4.84 8.40
N GLY A 487 -41.49 4.80 8.81
CA GLY A 487 -41.07 4.89 10.20
C GLY A 487 -41.01 3.56 10.96
N PHE A 488 -41.10 2.42 10.27
CA PHE A 488 -40.87 1.10 10.90
C PHE A 488 -39.38 0.75 10.88
N VAL A 489 -38.95 -0.09 11.83
CA VAL A 489 -37.56 -0.54 11.90
C VAL A 489 -37.23 -1.42 10.69
N SER A 490 -36.06 -1.19 10.07
CA SER A 490 -35.63 -1.91 8.88
C SER A 490 -34.46 -2.85 9.16
N GLU A 491 -33.29 -2.30 9.46
CA GLU A 491 -32.04 -2.98 9.82
C GLU A 491 -31.12 -1.96 10.50
N THR A 492 -29.93 -2.35 10.95
CA THR A 492 -28.88 -1.38 11.29
C THR A 492 -28.14 -0.93 10.04
N ASN A 493 -27.16 -0.04 10.16
CA ASN A 493 -26.30 0.30 9.03
C ASN A 493 -25.49 -0.87 8.45
N ALA A 494 -25.33 -2.01 9.14
CA ALA A 494 -24.51 -3.11 8.64
C ALA A 494 -25.06 -4.53 8.92
N THR A 495 -26.11 -4.66 9.71
CA THR A 495 -26.66 -5.94 10.18
C THR A 495 -28.18 -5.93 10.21
N ASN A 496 -28.82 -7.09 10.02
CA ASN A 496 -30.25 -7.20 10.30
C ASN A 496 -30.50 -7.18 11.81
N VAL A 497 -31.74 -6.98 12.24
CA VAL A 497 -32.10 -6.89 13.66
C VAL A 497 -33.26 -7.82 14.00
N PHE A 498 -33.23 -8.36 15.21
CA PHE A 498 -34.28 -9.17 15.82
C PHE A 498 -34.64 -8.60 17.19
N MET A 499 -35.88 -8.81 17.61
CA MET A 499 -36.32 -8.62 18.99
C MET A 499 -37.01 -9.87 19.52
N VAL A 500 -37.10 -9.97 20.83
CA VAL A 500 -37.88 -10.97 21.54
C VAL A 500 -38.94 -10.24 22.37
N GLU A 501 -40.17 -10.72 22.30
CA GLU A 501 -41.29 -10.25 23.12
C GLU A 501 -42.10 -11.47 23.56
N ASP A 502 -42.28 -11.65 24.87
CA ASP A 502 -43.04 -12.76 25.46
C ASP A 502 -42.60 -14.15 24.94
N GLY A 503 -41.30 -14.29 24.67
CA GLY A 503 -40.70 -15.53 24.16
C GLY A 503 -40.85 -15.77 22.65
N VAL A 504 -41.51 -14.87 21.92
CA VAL A 504 -41.64 -14.90 20.45
C VAL A 504 -40.47 -14.16 19.82
N LEU A 505 -39.82 -14.74 18.81
CA LEU A 505 -38.73 -14.12 18.08
C LEU A 505 -39.27 -13.35 16.86
N LEU A 506 -39.07 -12.03 16.84
CA LEU A 506 -39.55 -11.15 15.77
C LEU A 506 -38.40 -10.54 14.98
N THR A 507 -38.60 -10.31 13.69
CA THR A 507 -37.69 -9.51 12.86
C THR A 507 -38.47 -8.72 11.81
N PRO A 508 -38.01 -7.51 11.45
CA PRO A 508 -38.64 -6.72 10.40
C PRO A 508 -38.84 -7.52 9.11
N HIS A 509 -39.98 -7.29 8.45
CA HIS A 509 -40.21 -7.73 7.09
C HIS A 509 -39.19 -7.06 6.14
N ALA A 510 -38.77 -7.77 5.09
CA ALA A 510 -37.70 -7.33 4.19
C ALA A 510 -38.17 -6.32 3.13
N ASP A 511 -38.90 -5.28 3.57
CA ASP A 511 -39.39 -4.20 2.72
C ASP A 511 -38.24 -3.30 2.28
N ALA A 512 -37.45 -2.80 3.23
CA ALA A 512 -36.33 -1.87 3.00
C ALA A 512 -34.96 -2.38 3.49
N CYS A 513 -34.82 -3.66 3.84
CA CYS A 513 -33.54 -4.25 4.30
C CYS A 513 -33.03 -5.37 3.38
N LEU A 514 -31.77 -5.75 3.57
CA LEU A 514 -31.22 -6.92 2.88
C LEU A 514 -31.82 -8.19 3.52
N PRO A 515 -32.36 -9.16 2.75
CA PRO A 515 -32.71 -10.46 3.28
C PRO A 515 -31.41 -11.23 3.61
N GLY A 516 -30.87 -10.99 4.80
CA GLY A 516 -29.60 -11.54 5.27
C GLY A 516 -29.61 -13.06 5.32
N ILE A 517 -28.46 -13.65 4.98
CA ILE A 517 -28.27 -15.11 5.10
C ILE A 517 -28.26 -15.51 6.58
N THR A 518 -27.56 -14.77 7.44
CA THR A 518 -27.60 -15.00 8.90
C THR A 518 -29.02 -14.83 9.47
N ARG A 519 -29.78 -13.82 9.00
CA ARG A 519 -31.20 -13.66 9.37
C ARG A 519 -32.03 -14.88 8.99
N ALA A 520 -31.91 -15.39 7.76
CA ALA A 520 -32.61 -16.59 7.33
C ALA A 520 -32.18 -17.82 8.15
N THR A 521 -30.88 -17.95 8.43
CA THR A 521 -30.33 -19.01 9.28
C THR A 521 -30.90 -18.97 10.69
N VAL A 522 -31.05 -17.79 11.30
CA VAL A 522 -31.64 -17.65 12.64
C VAL A 522 -33.11 -18.09 12.65
N LEU A 523 -33.89 -17.73 11.64
CA LEU A 523 -35.27 -18.20 11.50
C LEU A 523 -35.36 -19.73 11.33
N GLU A 524 -34.44 -20.32 10.55
CA GLU A 524 -34.33 -21.78 10.39
C GLU A 524 -33.97 -22.47 11.72
N ILE A 525 -33.00 -21.93 12.46
CA ILE A 525 -32.60 -22.45 13.78
C ILE A 525 -33.75 -22.32 14.79
N ALA A 526 -34.40 -21.15 14.86
CA ALA A 526 -35.49 -20.90 15.79
C ALA A 526 -36.60 -21.94 15.62
N LYS A 527 -36.98 -22.21 14.36
CA LYS A 527 -37.92 -23.29 14.02
C LYS A 527 -37.43 -24.67 14.45
N GLU A 528 -36.15 -24.98 14.24
CA GLU A 528 -35.55 -26.27 14.64
C GLU A 528 -35.64 -26.49 16.16
N ILE A 529 -35.41 -25.45 16.95
CA ILE A 529 -35.38 -25.55 18.42
C ILE A 529 -36.70 -25.17 19.10
N GLY A 530 -37.77 -24.99 18.33
CA GLY A 530 -39.12 -24.76 18.83
C GLY A 530 -39.35 -23.36 19.41
N ILE A 531 -38.65 -22.34 18.91
CA ILE A 531 -38.93 -20.93 19.21
C ILE A 531 -39.93 -20.41 18.18
N GLU A 532 -41.03 -19.83 18.64
CA GLU A 532 -42.02 -19.21 17.76
C GLU A 532 -41.41 -17.98 17.07
N THR A 533 -41.69 -17.82 15.77
CA THR A 533 -41.11 -16.73 14.98
C THR A 533 -42.17 -15.93 14.24
N GLU A 534 -42.04 -14.61 14.24
CA GLU A 534 -42.88 -13.72 13.45
C GLU A 534 -42.04 -12.78 12.55
N VAL A 535 -42.44 -12.64 11.30
CA VAL A 535 -41.84 -11.68 10.35
C VAL A 535 -42.89 -10.67 9.94
N ARG A 536 -42.80 -9.45 10.47
CA ARG A 536 -43.76 -8.38 10.22
C ARG A 536 -43.11 -7.00 10.27
N ARG A 537 -43.88 -5.95 10.02
CA ARG A 537 -43.44 -4.58 10.30
C ARG A 537 -43.49 -4.36 11.81
N ILE A 538 -42.42 -3.79 12.36
CA ILE A 538 -42.22 -3.59 13.80
C ILE A 538 -41.87 -2.11 14.01
N SER A 539 -42.60 -1.45 14.90
CA SER A 539 -42.38 -0.05 15.22
C SER A 539 -41.14 0.14 16.09
N LEU A 540 -40.60 1.36 16.11
CA LEU A 540 -39.48 1.68 17.00
C LEU A 540 -39.84 1.54 18.48
N ALA A 541 -41.09 1.83 18.85
CA ALA A 541 -41.56 1.71 20.23
C ALA A 541 -41.53 0.26 20.74
N GLU A 542 -41.87 -0.71 19.88
CA GLU A 542 -41.75 -2.14 20.21
C GLU A 542 -40.28 -2.53 20.45
N PHE A 543 -39.35 -2.08 19.61
CA PHE A 543 -37.92 -2.32 19.84
C PHE A 543 -37.39 -1.71 21.14
N HIS A 544 -37.92 -0.56 21.56
CA HIS A 544 -37.56 0.05 22.85
C HIS A 544 -38.12 -0.71 24.06
N ALA A 545 -39.20 -1.47 23.88
CA ALA A 545 -39.89 -2.20 24.94
C ALA A 545 -39.55 -3.70 25.01
N ALA A 546 -38.83 -4.21 24.01
CA ALA A 546 -38.50 -5.63 23.87
C ALA A 546 -37.74 -6.24 25.06
N ASP A 547 -37.98 -7.53 25.31
CA ASP A 547 -37.28 -8.33 26.33
C ASP A 547 -35.81 -8.57 25.95
N GLU A 548 -35.55 -8.81 24.66
CA GLU A 548 -34.21 -8.95 24.10
C GLU A 548 -34.14 -8.29 22.73
N VAL A 549 -33.00 -7.71 22.38
CA VAL A 549 -32.69 -7.29 21.00
C VAL A 549 -31.31 -7.81 20.63
N PHE A 550 -31.14 -8.25 19.39
CA PHE A 550 -29.83 -8.61 18.86
C PHE A 550 -29.75 -8.33 17.36
N THR A 551 -28.54 -8.11 16.88
CA THR A 551 -28.26 -7.93 15.46
C THR A 551 -27.70 -9.20 14.83
N THR A 552 -27.87 -9.34 13.51
CA THR A 552 -27.36 -10.48 12.76
C THR A 552 -26.60 -10.09 11.49
N GLY A 553 -25.45 -10.71 11.27
CA GLY A 553 -24.65 -10.53 10.05
C GLY A 553 -23.52 -11.54 9.95
N THR A 554 -22.85 -11.65 8.81
CA THR A 554 -21.73 -12.62 8.66
C THR A 554 -20.56 -12.27 9.58
N MET A 555 -20.29 -10.97 9.79
CA MET A 555 -19.17 -10.49 10.61
C MET A 555 -19.52 -10.43 12.10
N GLY A 556 -20.68 -9.88 12.47
CA GLY A 556 -21.13 -9.81 13.86
C GLY A 556 -21.75 -11.11 14.38
N GLU A 557 -22.08 -12.06 13.50
CA GLU A 557 -22.85 -13.27 13.85
C GLU A 557 -24.20 -12.90 14.49
N LEU A 558 -24.40 -13.17 15.79
CA LEU A 558 -25.57 -12.82 16.58
C LEU A 558 -25.11 -11.95 17.75
N THR A 559 -25.19 -10.62 17.62
CA THR A 559 -24.64 -9.67 18.61
C THR A 559 -25.75 -9.08 19.46
N PRO A 560 -25.76 -9.28 20.80
CA PRO A 560 -26.78 -8.69 21.69
C PRO A 560 -26.78 -7.17 21.63
N VAL A 561 -27.94 -6.56 21.80
CA VAL A 561 -28.11 -5.10 21.94
C VAL A 561 -28.63 -4.82 23.34
N THR A 562 -27.87 -4.06 24.11
CA THR A 562 -28.17 -3.80 25.52
C THR A 562 -28.80 -2.42 25.74
N LEU A 563 -28.64 -1.51 24.77
CA LEU A 563 -29.09 -0.13 24.86
C LEU A 563 -29.56 0.37 23.49
N ILE A 564 -30.70 1.06 23.42
CA ILE A 564 -31.16 1.79 22.23
C ILE A 564 -31.61 3.18 22.64
N ASP A 565 -31.03 4.24 22.04
CA ASP A 565 -31.42 5.64 22.31
C ASP A 565 -31.37 6.02 23.81
N GLY A 566 -30.43 5.44 24.55
CA GLY A 566 -30.29 5.65 26.00
C GLY A 566 -31.28 4.84 26.86
N ARG A 567 -32.09 3.95 26.27
CA ARG A 567 -33.00 3.03 26.98
C ARG A 567 -32.36 1.66 27.07
N VAL A 568 -32.33 1.10 28.26
CA VAL A 568 -31.88 -0.28 28.51
C VAL A 568 -32.88 -1.24 27.89
N ILE A 569 -32.39 -2.22 27.14
CA ILE A 569 -33.19 -3.31 26.57
C ILE A 569 -33.15 -4.49 27.52
N GLY A 570 -34.33 -5.01 27.88
CA GLY A 570 -34.47 -6.02 28.93
C GLY A 570 -33.71 -5.62 30.20
N GLU A 571 -32.79 -6.49 30.63
CA GLU A 571 -31.93 -6.27 31.81
C GLU A 571 -30.55 -5.65 31.47
N GLY A 572 -30.36 -5.15 30.24
CA GLY A 572 -29.09 -4.56 29.78
C GLY A 572 -27.97 -5.56 29.57
N VAL A 573 -28.32 -6.84 29.46
CA VAL A 573 -27.41 -7.97 29.24
C VAL A 573 -27.97 -8.90 28.18
N LYS A 574 -27.13 -9.81 27.67
CA LYS A 574 -27.56 -10.85 26.74
C LYS A 574 -28.64 -11.75 27.37
N GLY A 575 -29.79 -11.87 26.70
CA GLY A 575 -30.91 -12.69 27.15
C GLY A 575 -30.82 -14.19 26.80
N PRO A 576 -31.73 -15.01 27.36
CA PRO A 576 -31.74 -16.46 27.21
C PRO A 576 -32.02 -16.96 25.78
N ILE A 577 -32.93 -16.33 25.02
CA ILE A 577 -33.23 -16.75 23.64
C ILE A 577 -32.04 -16.47 22.74
N THR A 578 -31.44 -15.28 22.86
CA THR A 578 -30.23 -14.90 22.14
C THR A 578 -29.09 -15.87 22.44
N SER A 579 -28.90 -16.25 23.70
CA SER A 579 -27.87 -17.21 24.12
C SER A 579 -28.07 -18.60 23.51
N ARG A 580 -29.30 -19.11 23.55
CA ARG A 580 -29.65 -20.42 22.97
C ARG A 580 -29.43 -20.44 21.45
N LEU A 581 -29.77 -19.35 20.75
CA LEU A 581 -29.52 -19.22 19.32
C LEU A 581 -28.02 -19.17 18.99
N GLN A 582 -27.23 -18.44 19.77
CA GLN A 582 -25.76 -18.39 19.62
C GLN A 582 -25.12 -19.79 19.76
N GLU A 583 -25.54 -20.56 20.77
CA GLU A 583 -25.03 -21.91 21.00
C GLU A 583 -25.25 -22.82 19.79
N VAL A 584 -26.46 -22.80 19.22
CA VAL A 584 -26.77 -23.58 18.02
C VAL A 584 -26.00 -23.07 16.80
N TYR A 585 -25.93 -21.75 16.62
CA TYR A 585 -25.22 -21.12 15.51
C TYR A 585 -23.74 -21.55 15.45
N LYS A 586 -23.06 -21.64 16.60
CA LYS A 586 -21.66 -22.09 16.71
C LYS A 586 -21.43 -23.52 16.20
N THR A 587 -22.47 -24.36 16.19
CA THR A 587 -22.39 -25.74 15.69
C THR A 587 -22.57 -25.86 14.17
N LEU A 588 -23.15 -24.85 13.51
CA LEU A 588 -23.49 -24.92 12.08
C LEU A 588 -22.32 -25.30 11.15
N PRO A 589 -21.07 -24.81 11.35
CA PRO A 589 -19.98 -25.19 10.46
C PRO A 589 -19.75 -26.71 10.39
N GLU A 590 -20.11 -27.45 11.44
CA GLU A 590 -19.98 -28.92 11.49
C GLU A 590 -21.19 -29.68 10.96
N ARG A 591 -22.32 -29.00 10.71
CA ARG A 591 -23.54 -29.64 10.24
C ARG A 591 -23.52 -29.80 8.71
N ASP A 592 -23.97 -30.95 8.24
CA ASP A 592 -24.09 -31.22 6.80
C ASP A 592 -25.03 -30.22 6.12
N GLY A 593 -24.66 -29.79 4.92
CA GLY A 593 -25.44 -28.85 4.10
C GLY A 593 -25.30 -27.36 4.49
N TRP A 594 -24.61 -27.05 5.58
CA TRP A 594 -24.40 -25.66 6.02
C TRP A 594 -23.08 -25.06 5.55
N SER A 595 -22.08 -25.87 5.28
CA SER A 595 -20.73 -25.40 5.02
C SER A 595 -20.08 -26.14 3.85
N THR A 596 -19.12 -25.48 3.20
CA THR A 596 -18.34 -26.05 2.10
C THR A 596 -16.91 -26.31 2.58
N PRO A 597 -16.42 -27.55 2.53
CA PRO A 597 -15.04 -27.86 2.88
C PRO A 597 -14.04 -27.08 2.00
N ILE A 598 -13.01 -26.54 2.62
CA ILE A 598 -11.86 -25.96 1.94
C ILE A 598 -10.94 -27.13 1.55
N PRO A 599 -10.52 -27.23 0.28
CA PRO A 599 -9.61 -28.28 -0.14
C PRO A 599 -8.25 -28.22 0.60
N PRO A 600 -7.47 -29.31 0.61
CA PRO A 600 -6.07 -29.26 1.00
C PRO A 600 -5.33 -28.16 0.22
N PHE A 601 -4.38 -27.49 0.88
CA PHE A 601 -3.47 -26.58 0.22
C PHE A 601 -2.33 -27.46 -0.25
N GLU A 602 -2.00 -27.38 -1.54
CA GLU A 602 -0.89 -28.12 -2.15
C GLU A 602 0.41 -27.33 -2.06
#